data_AF-A0A7C5T055-F1
#
_entry.id   AF-A0A7C5T055-F1
#
_cell.length_a   1.000
_cell.length_b   1.000
_cell.length_c   1.000
_cell.angle_alpha   90.00
_cell.angle_beta   90.00
_cell.angle_gamma   90.00
#
_symmetry.space_group_name_H-M   'P 1'
#
loop_
_entity.id
_entity.type
_entity.pdbx_description
1 polymer ?
#
loop_
_entity_poly.entity_id
_entity_poly.type
_entity_poly.pdbx_seq_one_letter_code
_entity_poly.pdbx_strand_id
1 'polypeptide(L)'
;MKKKEEVKRYIKDLVAKKVKDMGISSLSLILQEVKREYETAIKDYVKDVEQSWKAFKGNLLEEVILDVLKELVEQLGLKIAKGSDIEKREELLEDCLCKVKRSVLVDYGEFGMHLPDIDLVIYCPYNCQVLAIISSKATLRERIAQTGYWKLKLSSSPITKNIKVFFITLDEDGDFRVKSPAKKGRAIAEVDTDGVFLITSSHFEESQKVKGIEYFEKVLKELTKLCQRIHP
;
A
#
# COMPACT_ATOMS: atom_id res chain seq x y z
N MET A 1 -27.95 3.84 -7.87
CA MET A 1 -27.01 2.98 -7.09
C MET A 1 -26.56 1.75 -7.86
N LYS A 2 -27.46 0.86 -8.34
CA LYS A 2 -27.05 -0.38 -9.07
C LYS A 2 -26.12 -0.13 -10.27
N LYS A 3 -26.50 0.77 -11.19
CA LYS A 3 -25.69 1.12 -12.38
C LYS A 3 -24.30 1.69 -12.05
N LYS A 4 -24.16 2.46 -10.95
CA LYS A 4 -22.87 2.99 -10.50
C LYS A 4 -21.92 1.87 -10.07
N GLU A 5 -22.42 0.88 -9.36
CA GLU A 5 -21.61 -0.25 -8.92
C GLU A 5 -21.30 -1.22 -10.06
N GLU A 6 -22.19 -1.35 -11.04
CA GLU A 6 -21.91 -2.08 -12.29
C GLU A 6 -20.74 -1.45 -13.07
N VAL A 7 -20.74 -0.12 -13.24
CA VAL A 7 -19.64 0.61 -13.89
C VAL A 7 -18.32 0.41 -13.14
N LYS A 8 -18.34 0.56 -11.81
CA LYS A 8 -17.14 0.34 -10.99
C LYS A 8 -16.61 -1.09 -11.11
N ARG A 9 -17.49 -2.09 -11.11
CA ARG A 9 -17.11 -3.50 -11.29
C ARG A 9 -16.48 -3.73 -12.67
N TYR A 10 -17.12 -3.23 -13.73
CA TYR A 10 -16.57 -3.30 -15.08
C TYR A 10 -15.16 -2.70 -15.18
N ILE A 11 -14.95 -1.50 -14.61
CA ILE A 11 -13.64 -0.85 -14.63
C ILE A 11 -12.61 -1.62 -13.81
N LYS A 12 -12.99 -2.18 -12.65
CA LYS A 12 -12.11 -3.06 -11.86
C LYS A 12 -11.65 -4.27 -12.69
N ASP A 13 -12.58 -4.96 -13.33
CA ASP A 13 -12.28 -6.14 -14.16
C ASP A 13 -11.38 -5.80 -15.36
N LEU A 14 -11.64 -4.66 -16.00
CA LEU A 14 -10.84 -4.15 -17.11
C LEU A 14 -9.40 -3.83 -16.67
N VAL A 15 -9.23 -3.17 -15.53
CA VAL A 15 -7.91 -2.85 -14.98
C VAL A 15 -7.17 -4.13 -14.58
N ALA A 16 -7.82 -5.06 -13.88
CA ALA A 16 -7.21 -6.33 -13.51
C ALA A 16 -6.72 -7.12 -14.73
N LYS A 17 -7.54 -7.17 -15.80
CA LYS A 17 -7.15 -7.80 -17.07
C LYS A 17 -5.93 -7.11 -17.69
N LYS A 18 -5.95 -5.78 -17.84
CA LYS A 18 -4.83 -5.02 -18.42
C LYS A 18 -3.54 -5.17 -17.59
N VAL A 19 -3.63 -5.18 -16.26
CA VAL A 19 -2.48 -5.39 -15.36
C VAL A 19 -1.90 -6.80 -15.53
N LYS A 20 -2.76 -7.82 -15.70
CA LYS A 20 -2.29 -9.18 -15.98
C LYS A 20 -1.54 -9.27 -17.31
N ASP A 21 -2.01 -8.55 -18.33
CA ASP A 21 -1.42 -8.58 -19.67
C ASP A 21 -0.14 -7.73 -19.79
N MET A 22 -0.08 -6.58 -19.09
CA MET A 22 0.99 -5.57 -19.24
C MET A 22 1.94 -5.46 -18.03
N GLY A 23 1.64 -6.13 -16.92
CA GLY A 23 2.36 -6.02 -15.66
C GLY A 23 1.97 -4.79 -14.81
N ILE A 24 2.23 -4.87 -13.50
CA ILE A 24 1.87 -3.82 -12.54
C ILE A 24 2.59 -2.48 -12.80
N SER A 25 3.81 -2.50 -13.34
CA SER A 25 4.55 -1.27 -13.70
C SER A 25 3.77 -0.36 -14.66
N SER A 26 2.88 -0.93 -15.47
CA SER A 26 2.02 -0.23 -16.42
C SER A 26 0.74 0.36 -15.80
N LEU A 27 0.46 0.14 -14.51
CA LEU A 27 -0.82 0.53 -13.88
C LEU A 27 -1.10 2.03 -13.96
N SER A 28 -0.09 2.90 -13.86
CA SER A 28 -0.28 4.34 -14.02
C SER A 28 -0.89 4.71 -15.38
N LEU A 29 -0.40 4.11 -16.46
CA LEU A 29 -0.93 4.30 -17.82
C LEU A 29 -2.34 3.71 -17.95
N ILE A 30 -2.54 2.49 -17.44
CA ILE A 30 -3.83 1.81 -17.45
C ILE A 30 -4.90 2.68 -16.78
N LEU A 31 -4.61 3.24 -15.61
CA LEU A 31 -5.53 4.11 -14.87
C LEU A 31 -5.84 5.41 -15.61
N GLN A 32 -4.88 5.97 -16.34
CA GLN A 32 -5.11 7.15 -17.19
C GLN A 32 -6.06 6.84 -18.35
N GLU A 33 -5.90 5.67 -18.98
CA GLU A 33 -6.78 5.20 -20.05
C GLU A 33 -8.21 4.98 -19.54
N VAL A 34 -8.37 4.17 -18.49
CA VAL A 34 -9.70 3.80 -17.98
C VAL A 34 -10.43 4.96 -17.29
N LYS A 35 -9.72 6.02 -16.88
CA LYS A 35 -10.34 7.23 -16.30
C LYS A 35 -11.39 7.81 -17.26
N ARG A 36 -11.08 7.91 -18.55
CA ARG A 36 -12.00 8.50 -19.54
C ARG A 36 -13.28 7.67 -19.70
N GLU A 37 -13.15 6.36 -19.70
CA GLU A 37 -14.28 5.42 -19.76
C GLU A 37 -15.14 5.54 -18.51
N TYR A 38 -14.52 5.60 -17.32
CA TYR A 38 -15.21 5.79 -16.05
C TYR A 38 -16.00 7.10 -16.02
N GLU A 39 -15.38 8.23 -16.38
CA GLU A 39 -15.99 9.55 -16.38
C GLU A 39 -17.22 9.59 -17.30
N THR A 40 -17.08 9.03 -18.50
CA THR A 40 -18.17 8.97 -19.49
C THR A 40 -19.34 8.13 -18.98
N ALA A 41 -19.05 7.00 -18.33
CA ALA A 41 -20.07 6.07 -17.85
C ALA A 41 -20.78 6.56 -16.57
N ILE A 42 -20.16 7.42 -15.76
CA ILE A 42 -20.68 7.81 -14.45
C ILE A 42 -21.28 9.22 -14.37
N LYS A 43 -21.04 10.08 -15.37
CA LYS A 43 -21.45 11.49 -15.38
C LYS A 43 -22.93 11.72 -15.08
N ASP A 44 -23.81 10.81 -15.54
CA ASP A 44 -25.26 10.94 -15.37
C ASP A 44 -25.73 10.44 -13.99
N TYR A 45 -24.85 9.82 -13.21
CA TYR A 45 -25.16 9.18 -11.92
C TYR A 45 -24.52 9.87 -10.71
N VAL A 46 -23.58 10.79 -10.92
CA VAL A 46 -22.84 11.46 -9.85
C VAL A 46 -22.62 12.93 -10.16
N LYS A 47 -22.88 13.78 -9.16
CA LYS A 47 -22.73 15.24 -9.26
C LYS A 47 -21.27 15.70 -9.40
N ASP A 48 -20.36 15.04 -8.68
CA ASP A 48 -18.92 15.30 -8.73
C ASP A 48 -18.17 14.04 -9.18
N VAL A 49 -17.94 13.98 -10.49
CA VAL A 49 -17.28 12.84 -11.15
C VAL A 49 -15.83 12.71 -10.69
N GLU A 50 -15.11 13.82 -10.51
CA GLU A 50 -13.69 13.82 -10.14
C GLU A 50 -13.49 13.31 -8.72
N GLN A 51 -14.36 13.71 -7.77
CA GLN A 51 -14.32 13.16 -6.41
C GLN A 51 -14.68 11.67 -6.39
N SER A 52 -15.67 11.26 -7.19
CA SER A 52 -16.02 9.84 -7.32
C SER A 52 -14.86 9.02 -7.88
N TRP A 53 -14.16 9.54 -8.89
CA TRP A 53 -12.98 8.92 -9.45
C TRP A 53 -11.83 8.82 -8.44
N LYS A 54 -11.53 9.90 -7.70
CA LYS A 54 -10.46 9.90 -6.68
C LYS A 54 -10.67 8.81 -5.62
N ALA A 55 -11.88 8.73 -5.07
CA ALA A 55 -12.22 7.71 -4.07
C ALA A 55 -12.15 6.29 -4.67
N PHE A 56 -12.71 6.10 -5.87
CA PHE A 56 -12.70 4.81 -6.54
C PHE A 56 -11.27 4.34 -6.91
N LYS A 57 -10.45 5.24 -7.45
CA LYS A 57 -9.06 4.97 -7.83
C LYS A 57 -8.19 4.61 -6.64
N GLY A 58 -8.38 5.26 -5.49
CA GLY A 58 -7.67 4.91 -4.25
C GLY A 58 -7.92 3.45 -3.85
N ASN A 59 -9.19 3.05 -3.78
CA ASN A 59 -9.57 1.68 -3.43
C ASN A 59 -9.12 0.66 -4.48
N LEU A 60 -9.24 1.02 -5.77
CA LEU A 60 -8.79 0.19 -6.88
C LEU A 60 -7.27 -0.03 -6.85
N LEU A 61 -6.49 1.00 -6.52
CA LEU A 61 -5.03 0.89 -6.39
C LEU A 61 -4.64 -0.11 -5.30
N GLU A 62 -5.26 -0.01 -4.11
CA GLU A 62 -5.02 -0.94 -3.01
C GLU A 62 -5.38 -2.39 -3.40
N GLU A 63 -6.55 -2.59 -4.03
CA GLU A 63 -6.99 -3.90 -4.49
C GLU A 63 -6.03 -4.52 -5.52
N VAL A 64 -5.63 -3.74 -6.54
CA VAL A 64 -4.69 -4.22 -7.56
C VAL A 64 -3.32 -4.56 -6.97
N ILE A 65 -2.81 -3.73 -6.05
CA ILE A 65 -1.56 -4.00 -5.36
C ILE A 65 -1.67 -5.28 -4.53
N LEU A 66 -2.76 -5.46 -3.78
CA LEU A 66 -2.98 -6.69 -3.02
C LEU A 66 -3.00 -7.91 -3.95
N ASP A 67 -3.78 -7.88 -5.03
CA ASP A 67 -3.93 -9.03 -5.92
C ASP A 67 -2.58 -9.45 -6.53
N VAL A 68 -1.78 -8.48 -6.98
CA VAL A 68 -0.45 -8.73 -7.54
C VAL A 68 0.54 -9.23 -6.49
N LEU A 69 0.55 -8.60 -5.30
CA LEU A 69 1.50 -8.98 -4.24
C LEU A 69 1.11 -10.29 -3.56
N LYS A 70 -0.18 -10.63 -3.49
CA LYS A 70 -0.66 -11.82 -2.77
C LYS A 70 -0.02 -13.10 -3.29
N GLU A 71 -0.03 -13.30 -4.60
CA GLU A 71 0.60 -14.49 -5.19
C GLU A 71 2.11 -14.55 -4.89
N LEU A 72 2.82 -13.43 -5.04
CA LEU A 72 4.25 -13.34 -4.78
C LEU A 72 4.59 -13.59 -3.30
N VAL A 73 3.82 -13.02 -2.38
CA VAL A 73 4.00 -13.16 -0.93
C VAL A 73 3.72 -14.60 -0.50
N GLU A 74 2.65 -15.20 -1.00
CA GLU A 74 2.25 -16.58 -0.65
C GLU A 74 3.25 -17.62 -1.21
N GLN A 75 3.75 -17.42 -2.43
CA GLN A 75 4.82 -18.27 -3.01
C GLN A 75 6.11 -18.24 -2.18
N LEU A 76 6.35 -17.14 -1.46
CA LEU A 76 7.50 -16.96 -0.58
C LEU A 76 7.25 -17.42 0.86
N GLY A 77 6.11 -18.09 1.13
CA GLY A 77 5.76 -18.64 2.44
C GLY A 77 5.35 -17.58 3.48
N LEU A 78 5.03 -16.37 3.03
CA LEU A 78 4.51 -15.29 3.86
C LEU A 78 2.98 -15.16 3.69
N LYS A 79 2.34 -14.32 4.50
CA LYS A 79 0.94 -13.93 4.30
C LYS A 79 0.80 -12.42 4.20
N ILE A 80 -0.20 -11.98 3.45
CA ILE A 80 -0.61 -10.58 3.32
C ILE A 80 -2.09 -10.42 3.69
N ALA A 81 -2.45 -9.33 4.37
CA ALA A 81 -3.83 -9.00 4.70
C ALA A 81 -4.10 -7.50 4.52
N LYS A 82 -5.37 -7.13 4.30
CA LYS A 82 -5.78 -5.73 4.24
C LYS A 82 -5.84 -5.13 5.64
N GLY A 83 -5.58 -3.83 5.76
CA GLY A 83 -5.84 -3.09 6.99
C GLY A 83 -7.29 -3.21 7.45
N SER A 84 -8.23 -3.14 6.50
CA SER A 84 -9.66 -3.33 6.79
C SER A 84 -10.00 -4.70 7.39
N ASP A 85 -9.18 -5.72 7.13
CA ASP A 85 -9.34 -7.02 7.79
C ASP A 85 -8.84 -6.95 9.23
N ILE A 86 -7.68 -6.35 9.48
CA ILE A 86 -7.09 -6.18 10.82
C ILE A 86 -7.97 -5.31 11.75
N GLU A 87 -8.65 -4.32 11.19
CA GLU A 87 -9.53 -3.40 11.94
C GLU A 87 -10.76 -4.10 12.53
N LYS A 88 -11.17 -5.25 11.98
CA LYS A 88 -12.33 -6.02 12.45
C LYS A 88 -12.20 -6.39 13.93
N ARG A 89 -13.35 -6.58 14.59
CA ARG A 89 -13.39 -7.04 15.98
C ARG A 89 -12.71 -8.40 16.12
N GLU A 90 -12.03 -8.63 17.25
CA GLU A 90 -11.21 -9.83 17.46
C GLU A 90 -12.02 -11.12 17.35
N GLU A 91 -13.30 -11.12 17.74
CA GLU A 91 -14.18 -12.29 17.58
C GLU A 91 -14.47 -12.68 16.12
N LEU A 92 -14.14 -11.80 15.16
CA LEU A 92 -14.29 -12.04 13.71
C LEU A 92 -12.96 -12.38 13.03
N LEU A 93 -11.86 -12.47 13.79
CA LEU A 93 -10.52 -12.69 13.29
C LEU A 93 -10.04 -14.10 13.64
N GLU A 94 -9.30 -14.71 12.71
CA GLU A 94 -8.51 -15.90 13.02
C GLU A 94 -7.41 -15.56 14.04
N ASP A 95 -7.02 -16.53 14.86
CA ASP A 95 -6.02 -16.38 15.94
C ASP A 95 -4.75 -15.64 15.50
N CYS A 96 -4.25 -15.94 14.30
CA CYS A 96 -3.04 -15.32 13.79
C CYS A 96 -3.24 -13.84 13.44
N LEU A 97 -4.40 -13.47 12.88
CA LEU A 97 -4.73 -12.08 12.60
C LEU A 97 -4.99 -11.27 13.88
N CYS A 98 -5.52 -11.90 14.94
CA CYS A 98 -5.60 -11.28 16.27
C CYS A 98 -4.20 -10.90 16.80
N LYS A 99 -3.22 -11.81 16.66
CA LYS A 99 -1.82 -11.55 17.04
C LYS A 99 -1.20 -10.44 16.18
N VAL A 100 -1.41 -10.48 14.87
CA VAL A 100 -0.98 -9.44 13.94
C VAL A 100 -1.53 -8.08 14.34
N LYS A 101 -2.85 -7.98 14.59
CA LYS A 101 -3.52 -6.75 15.06
C LYS A 101 -2.86 -6.20 16.31
N ARG A 102 -2.68 -7.03 17.35
CA ARG A 102 -2.08 -6.58 18.61
C ARG A 102 -0.62 -6.16 18.45
N SER A 103 0.11 -6.80 17.53
CA SER A 103 1.53 -6.52 17.28
C SER A 103 1.79 -5.21 16.53
N VAL A 104 0.77 -4.55 15.99
CA VAL A 104 0.90 -3.25 15.29
C VAL A 104 0.30 -2.09 16.08
N LEU A 105 -0.31 -2.34 17.23
CA LEU A 105 -0.88 -1.29 18.08
C LEU A 105 0.21 -0.34 18.58
N VAL A 106 -0.12 0.94 18.58
CA VAL A 106 0.69 2.01 19.18
C VAL A 106 0.03 2.41 20.49
N ASP A 107 0.81 2.34 21.57
CA ASP A 107 0.39 2.78 22.90
C ASP A 107 0.56 4.30 23.04
N TYR A 108 -0.54 5.00 23.32
CA TYR A 108 -0.57 6.44 23.60
C TYR A 108 -0.76 6.73 25.10
N GLY A 109 -0.54 5.75 25.98
CA GLY A 109 -0.68 5.88 27.42
C GLY A 109 -2.14 6.05 27.84
N GLU A 110 -2.47 7.17 28.47
CA GLU A 110 -3.83 7.47 28.93
C GLU A 110 -4.87 7.52 27.79
N PHE A 111 -4.42 7.78 26.55
CA PHE A 111 -5.28 7.80 25.37
C PHE A 111 -5.52 6.41 24.75
N GLY A 112 -4.93 5.36 25.33
CA GLY A 112 -5.13 3.97 24.93
C GLY A 112 -4.28 3.52 23.74
N MET A 113 -4.64 2.35 23.19
CA MET A 113 -3.95 1.72 22.07
C MET A 113 -4.69 1.97 20.76
N HIS A 114 -3.97 2.45 19.75
CA HIS A 114 -4.52 2.78 18.43
C HIS A 114 -3.80 2.03 17.32
N LEU A 115 -4.55 1.64 16.29
CA LEU A 115 -3.96 1.11 15.06
C LEU A 115 -3.38 2.25 14.21
N PRO A 116 -2.21 2.07 13.58
CA PRO A 116 -1.76 2.97 12.53
C PRO A 116 -2.63 2.82 11.28
N ASP A 117 -2.55 3.80 10.38
CA ASP A 117 -3.21 3.73 9.07
C ASP A 117 -2.48 2.67 8.21
N ILE A 118 -3.00 1.44 8.22
CA ILE A 118 -2.45 0.30 7.48
C ILE A 118 -3.31 0.10 6.24
N ASP A 119 -2.72 0.16 5.05
CA ASP A 119 -3.43 -0.27 3.84
C ASP A 119 -3.25 -1.79 3.68
N LEU A 120 -2.01 -2.31 3.76
CA LEU A 120 -1.71 -3.75 3.76
C LEU A 120 -0.66 -4.13 4.82
N VAL A 121 -0.71 -5.36 5.33
CA VAL A 121 0.29 -5.94 6.24
C VAL A 121 0.86 -7.22 5.66
N ILE A 122 2.18 -7.40 5.74
CA ILE A 122 2.88 -8.66 5.44
C ILE A 122 3.38 -9.25 6.75
N TYR A 123 3.08 -10.52 6.99
CA TYR A 123 3.43 -11.21 8.23
C TYR A 123 3.88 -12.66 8.00
N CYS A 124 4.62 -13.17 8.97
CA CYS A 124 5.11 -14.54 8.99
C CYS A 124 4.00 -15.46 9.53
N PRO A 125 3.51 -16.44 8.75
CA PRO A 125 2.35 -17.26 9.16
C PRO A 125 2.66 -18.21 10.33
N TYR A 126 3.92 -18.58 10.53
CA TYR A 126 4.33 -19.57 11.55
C TYR A 126 4.27 -19.02 12.97
N ASN A 127 4.55 -17.72 13.16
CA ASN A 127 4.59 -17.06 14.46
C ASN A 127 3.71 -15.81 14.55
N CYS A 128 3.00 -15.47 13.46
CA CYS A 128 2.12 -14.32 13.34
C CYS A 128 2.82 -12.96 13.53
N GLN A 129 4.13 -12.92 13.36
CA GLN A 129 4.91 -11.69 13.47
C GLN A 129 4.75 -10.83 12.23
N VAL A 130 4.41 -9.55 12.43
CA VAL A 130 4.39 -8.56 11.36
C VAL A 130 5.80 -8.22 10.93
N LEU A 131 6.03 -8.27 9.61
CA LEU A 131 7.32 -8.00 8.99
C LEU A 131 7.30 -6.62 8.33
N ALA A 132 6.20 -6.28 7.65
CA ALA A 132 6.06 -5.02 6.97
C ALA A 132 4.60 -4.51 6.94
N ILE A 133 4.46 -3.19 6.93
CA ILE A 133 3.26 -2.45 6.59
C ILE A 133 3.51 -1.76 5.25
N ILE A 134 2.51 -1.79 4.38
CA ILE A 134 2.52 -1.07 3.12
C ILE A 134 1.42 -0.03 3.18
N SER A 135 1.78 1.22 2.88
CA SER A 135 0.80 2.24 2.55
C SER A 135 0.79 2.48 1.03
N SER A 136 -0.39 2.54 0.43
CA SER A 136 -0.58 2.76 -1.00
C SER A 136 -1.37 4.02 -1.27
N LYS A 137 -0.84 4.93 -2.10
CA LYS A 137 -1.53 6.19 -2.46
C LYS A 137 -1.23 6.60 -3.90
N ALA A 138 -2.24 7.07 -4.62
CA ALA A 138 -2.05 7.60 -5.98
C ALA A 138 -1.21 8.90 -6.00
N THR A 139 -1.44 9.76 -5.01
CA THR A 139 -0.74 11.05 -4.84
C THR A 139 -0.17 11.12 -3.41
N LEU A 140 0.86 11.93 -3.16
CA LEU A 140 1.49 12.03 -1.84
C LEU A 140 0.84 13.13 -1.02
N ARG A 141 0.98 14.38 -1.47
CA ARG A 141 0.62 15.58 -0.70
C ARG A 141 1.12 15.48 0.75
N GLU A 142 0.33 15.91 1.72
CA GLU A 142 0.61 15.78 3.16
C GLU A 142 0.64 14.33 3.66
N ARG A 143 0.10 13.36 2.89
CA ARG A 143 -0.13 11.99 3.36
C ARG A 143 1.17 11.19 3.56
N ILE A 144 2.24 11.56 2.85
CA ILE A 144 3.56 10.96 3.10
C ILE A 144 4.08 11.26 4.51
N ALA A 145 3.71 12.42 5.08
CA ALA A 145 4.05 12.75 6.47
C ALA A 145 3.29 11.85 7.46
N GLN A 146 2.08 11.39 7.13
CA GLN A 146 1.34 10.42 7.95
C GLN A 146 2.03 9.05 7.95
N THR A 147 2.46 8.56 6.78
CA THR A 147 3.25 7.31 6.69
C THR A 147 4.55 7.41 7.49
N GLY A 148 5.28 8.52 7.35
CA GLY A 148 6.49 8.78 8.14
C GLY A 148 6.21 8.83 9.65
N TYR A 149 5.15 9.51 10.06
CA TYR A 149 4.71 9.55 11.46
C TYR A 149 4.46 8.16 12.04
N TRP A 150 3.76 7.29 11.31
CA TRP A 150 3.50 5.92 11.75
C TRP A 150 4.79 5.10 11.87
N LYS A 151 5.73 5.24 10.92
CA LYS A 151 7.03 4.58 11.02
C LYS A 151 7.80 5.03 12.26
N LEU A 152 7.81 6.33 12.57
CA LEU A 152 8.46 6.84 13.78
C LEU A 152 7.80 6.28 15.05
N LYS A 153 6.46 6.24 15.11
CA LYS A 153 5.72 5.65 16.23
C LYS A 153 6.05 4.17 16.43
N LEU A 154 6.01 3.37 15.37
CA LEU A 154 6.38 1.96 15.43
C LEU A 154 7.86 1.78 15.83
N SER A 155 8.76 2.64 15.34
CA SER A 155 10.19 2.58 15.68
C SER A 155 10.49 2.89 17.14
N SER A 156 9.61 3.64 17.82
CA SER A 156 9.79 4.04 19.22
C SER A 156 9.54 2.91 20.22
N SER A 157 8.81 1.86 19.83
CA SER A 157 8.47 0.75 20.73
C SER A 157 9.39 -0.46 20.51
N PRO A 158 9.91 -1.09 21.59
CA PRO A 158 10.71 -2.32 21.49
C PRO A 158 9.99 -3.48 20.78
N ILE A 159 8.65 -3.50 20.81
CA ILE A 159 7.81 -4.55 20.20
C ILE A 159 7.69 -4.33 18.69
N THR A 160 7.48 -3.08 18.26
CA THR A 160 7.12 -2.76 16.88
C THR A 160 8.28 -2.19 16.05
N LYS A 161 9.44 -1.91 16.67
CA LYS A 161 10.60 -1.26 16.01
C LYS A 161 11.14 -1.96 14.77
N ASN A 162 10.96 -3.27 14.69
CA ASN A 162 11.48 -4.08 13.58
C ASN A 162 10.51 -4.14 12.40
N ILE A 163 9.29 -3.60 12.54
CA ILE A 163 8.31 -3.56 11.45
C ILE A 163 8.79 -2.56 10.39
N LYS A 164 8.89 -3.05 9.15
CA LYS A 164 9.22 -2.24 7.99
C LYS A 164 8.00 -1.46 7.51
N VAL A 165 8.17 -0.20 7.13
CA VAL A 165 7.08 0.61 6.56
C VAL A 165 7.47 1.03 5.15
N PHE A 166 6.74 0.50 4.18
CA PHE A 166 6.92 0.79 2.76
C PHE A 166 5.79 1.64 2.22
N PHE A 167 6.10 2.44 1.20
CA PHE A 167 5.13 3.26 0.49
C PHE A 167 5.09 2.85 -0.99
N ILE A 168 3.91 2.54 -1.51
CA ILE A 168 3.72 2.22 -2.93
C ILE A 168 2.85 3.31 -3.56
N THR A 169 3.29 3.90 -4.67
CA THR A 169 2.62 5.08 -5.21
C THR A 169 2.67 5.20 -6.72
N LEU A 170 1.66 5.86 -7.29
CA LEU A 170 1.65 6.28 -8.70
C LEU A 170 2.45 7.58 -8.94
N ASP A 171 2.83 8.28 -7.86
CA ASP A 171 3.51 9.58 -7.88
C ASP A 171 2.86 10.62 -8.82
N GLU A 172 1.53 10.75 -8.79
CA GLU A 172 0.82 11.69 -9.66
C GLU A 172 1.21 13.17 -9.42
N ASP A 173 1.71 13.50 -8.23
CA ASP A 173 2.19 14.83 -7.85
C ASP A 173 3.66 15.07 -8.29
N GLY A 174 4.36 14.04 -8.77
CA GLY A 174 5.75 14.09 -9.24
C GLY A 174 6.73 14.48 -8.14
N ASP A 175 6.55 13.96 -6.93
CA ASP A 175 7.42 14.22 -5.78
C ASP A 175 8.81 13.61 -5.94
N PHE A 176 8.94 12.53 -6.71
CA PHE A 176 10.20 11.79 -6.87
C PHE A 176 10.97 12.10 -8.17
N ARG A 177 10.50 13.07 -8.96
CA ARG A 177 11.11 13.44 -10.27
C ARG A 177 12.58 13.88 -10.16
N VAL A 178 12.93 14.63 -9.12
CA VAL A 178 14.27 15.22 -8.92
C VAL A 178 14.75 14.90 -7.50
N LYS A 179 16.04 14.57 -7.36
CA LYS A 179 16.66 14.25 -6.06
C LYS A 179 17.27 15.47 -5.39
N SER A 180 17.77 16.44 -6.15
CA SER A 180 18.39 17.64 -5.60
C SER A 180 18.04 18.89 -6.41
N PRO A 181 17.44 19.93 -5.79
CA PRO A 181 16.88 19.91 -4.44
C PRO A 181 15.64 19.00 -4.38
N ALA A 182 15.56 18.17 -3.34
CA ALA A 182 14.40 17.30 -3.14
C ALA A 182 13.16 18.12 -2.76
N LYS A 183 11.98 17.72 -3.27
CA LYS A 183 10.72 18.17 -2.69
C LYS A 183 10.56 17.60 -1.28
N LYS A 184 9.77 18.28 -0.44
CA LYS A 184 9.50 17.87 0.94
C LYS A 184 8.98 16.42 1.01
N GLY A 185 8.11 16.00 0.10
CA GLY A 185 7.55 14.65 0.08
C GLY A 185 8.63 13.58 -0.11
N ARG A 186 9.55 13.79 -1.05
CA ARG A 186 10.71 12.92 -1.26
C ARG A 186 11.65 12.88 -0.06
N ALA A 187 11.92 14.03 0.56
CA ALA A 187 12.77 14.09 1.74
C ALA A 187 12.21 13.22 2.90
N ILE A 188 10.92 13.37 3.20
CA ILE A 188 10.23 12.55 4.23
C ILE A 188 10.27 11.07 3.85
N ALA A 189 9.94 10.74 2.60
CA ALA A 189 9.98 9.35 2.12
C ALA A 189 11.37 8.70 2.32
N GLU A 190 12.44 9.38 1.93
CA GLU A 190 13.80 8.85 2.02
C GLU A 190 14.36 8.84 3.46
N VAL A 191 13.91 9.74 4.34
CA VAL A 191 14.40 9.79 5.72
C VAL A 191 13.57 8.87 6.61
N ASP A 192 12.24 8.99 6.57
CA ASP A 192 11.33 8.49 7.60
C ASP A 192 10.61 7.17 7.23
N THR A 193 10.88 6.58 6.06
CA THR A 193 10.32 5.26 5.67
C THR A 193 11.44 4.23 5.44
N ASP A 194 11.07 2.94 5.29
CA ASP A 194 12.02 1.89 4.91
C ASP A 194 12.18 1.73 3.39
N GLY A 195 11.31 2.37 2.59
CA GLY A 195 11.40 2.36 1.14
C GLY A 195 10.11 2.81 0.45
N VAL A 196 10.27 3.35 -0.75
CA VAL A 196 9.22 3.82 -1.64
C VAL A 196 9.36 3.15 -3.00
N PHE A 197 8.25 2.61 -3.48
CA PHE A 197 8.15 1.87 -4.73
C PHE A 197 7.16 2.55 -5.66
N LEU A 198 7.66 3.00 -6.80
CA LEU A 198 6.88 3.74 -7.78
C LEU A 198 6.29 2.81 -8.82
N ILE A 199 4.99 2.99 -9.07
CA ILE A 199 4.27 2.42 -10.18
C ILE A 199 3.94 3.55 -11.16
N THR A 200 4.93 4.01 -11.91
CA THR A 200 4.81 5.17 -12.81
C THR A 200 5.55 4.96 -14.11
N SER A 201 4.98 5.47 -15.21
CA SER A 201 5.67 5.59 -16.51
C SER A 201 6.46 6.89 -16.64
N SER A 202 6.28 7.83 -15.70
CA SER A 202 7.02 9.09 -15.69
C SER A 202 8.45 8.87 -15.21
N HIS A 203 9.37 9.71 -15.69
CA HIS A 203 10.74 9.70 -15.18
C HIS A 203 10.78 10.09 -13.69
N PHE A 204 11.60 9.37 -12.93
CA PHE A 204 11.97 9.68 -11.55
C PHE A 204 13.45 9.33 -11.32
N GLU A 205 14.07 10.01 -10.36
CA GLU A 205 15.47 9.74 -10.01
C GLU A 205 15.53 8.73 -8.86
N GLU A 206 16.13 7.57 -9.09
CA GLU A 206 16.27 6.53 -8.07
C GLU A 206 17.20 6.92 -6.92
N SER A 207 17.01 6.27 -5.78
CA SER A 207 17.94 6.28 -4.65
C SER A 207 18.03 4.90 -4.00
N GLN A 208 18.60 4.81 -2.80
CA GLN A 208 18.55 3.59 -2.00
C GLN A 208 17.13 3.27 -1.50
N LYS A 209 16.32 4.30 -1.20
CA LYS A 209 14.95 4.14 -0.71
C LYS A 209 13.88 4.45 -1.75
N VAL A 210 14.22 5.00 -2.91
CA VAL A 210 13.26 5.29 -3.99
C VAL A 210 13.58 4.41 -5.18
N LYS A 211 12.68 3.47 -5.51
CA LYS A 211 12.85 2.48 -6.58
C LYS A 211 11.56 2.27 -7.38
N GLY A 212 11.67 1.69 -8.57
CA GLY A 212 10.50 1.17 -9.28
C GLY A 212 9.90 -0.06 -8.59
N ILE A 213 8.62 -0.33 -8.84
CA ILE A 213 7.88 -1.45 -8.24
C ILE A 213 8.51 -2.82 -8.51
N GLU A 214 9.23 -2.98 -9.62
CA GLU A 214 9.96 -4.19 -9.99
C GLU A 214 11.03 -4.59 -8.97
N TYR A 215 11.52 -3.66 -8.15
CA TYR A 215 12.48 -3.96 -7.09
C TYR A 215 11.81 -4.50 -5.82
N PHE A 216 10.48 -4.46 -5.70
CA PHE A 216 9.77 -4.89 -4.49
C PHE A 216 9.89 -6.40 -4.25
N GLU A 217 10.05 -7.21 -5.30
CA GLU A 217 10.30 -8.65 -5.15
C GLU A 217 11.57 -8.93 -4.33
N LYS A 218 12.61 -8.07 -4.45
CA LYS A 218 13.83 -8.20 -3.64
C LYS A 218 13.55 -7.95 -2.17
N VAL A 219 12.70 -6.97 -1.86
CA VAL A 219 12.23 -6.73 -0.49
C VAL A 219 11.49 -7.93 0.05
N LEU A 220 10.56 -8.52 -0.71
CA LEU A 220 9.83 -9.71 -0.27
C LEU A 220 10.79 -10.86 0.08
N LYS A 221 11.81 -11.12 -0.76
CA LYS A 221 12.84 -12.13 -0.47
C LYS A 221 13.63 -11.84 0.81
N GLU A 222 13.89 -10.57 1.12
CA GLU A 222 14.52 -10.17 2.38
C GLU A 222 13.60 -10.40 3.58
N LEU A 223 12.31 -10.06 3.47
CA LEU A 223 11.30 -10.33 4.51
C LEU A 223 11.16 -11.84 4.77
N THR A 224 11.20 -12.67 3.74
CA THR A 224 11.18 -14.14 3.89
C THR A 224 12.36 -14.65 4.69
N LYS A 225 13.58 -14.15 4.42
CA LYS A 225 14.76 -14.51 5.21
C LYS A 225 14.61 -14.11 6.68
N LEU A 226 13.94 -12.98 6.97
CA LEU A 226 13.63 -12.59 8.34
C LEU A 226 12.68 -13.61 8.99
N CYS A 227 11.56 -13.94 8.35
CA CYS A 227 10.61 -14.94 8.85
C CYS A 227 11.27 -16.30 9.12
N GLN A 228 12.12 -16.77 8.20
CA GLN A 228 12.86 -18.04 8.33
C GLN A 228 13.87 -18.04 9.49
N ARG A 229 14.55 -16.92 9.76
CA ARG A 229 15.49 -16.85 10.91
C ARG A 229 14.79 -16.96 12.26
N ILE A 230 13.50 -16.66 12.32
CA ILE A 230 12.70 -16.70 13.54
C ILE A 230 12.07 -18.10 13.73
N HIS A 231 12.20 -19.00 12.73
CA HIS A 231 11.73 -20.37 12.75
C HIS A 231 12.90 -21.34 12.52
N PRO A 232 13.55 -21.87 13.59
CA PRO A 232 14.61 -22.87 13.47
C PRO A 232 14.11 -24.16 12.82
#